data_AF-A0A7C4P7G7-F1
#
_entry.id   AF-A0A7C4P7G7-F1
#
_cell.length_a   1.000
_cell.length_b   1.000
_cell.length_c   1.000
_cell.angle_alpha   90.00
_cell.angle_beta   90.00
_cell.angle_gamma   90.00
#
_symmetry.space_group_name_H-M   'P 1'
#
loop_
_entity.id
_entity.type
_entity.pdbx_description
1 polymer ?
#
loop_
_entity_poly.entity_id
_entity_poly.type
_entity_poly.pdbx_seq_one_letter_code
_entity_poly.pdbx_strand_id
1 'polypeptide(L)'
;MRFRKETLGWTLPRFHSAETGDTWTYLVALAHWMLFLARPIVKDSPLPWQKAQSSLTPQRVRQSMWTIFLQIGTPAQPPKLRGKSPGWPKGKRRAPKEQHKVVKKGVSAAQTA
;
A
#
# COMPACT_ATOMS: atom_id res chain seq x y z
N MET A 1 3.68 -11.95 10.65
CA MET A 1 3.15 -10.56 10.73
C MET A 1 4.17 -9.48 10.35
N ARG A 2 5.46 -9.62 10.70
CA ARG A 2 6.50 -8.60 10.46
C ARG A 2 6.61 -8.12 9.00
N PHE A 3 6.67 -9.05 8.04
CA PHE A 3 6.77 -8.73 6.61
C PHE A 3 5.66 -7.79 6.09
N ARG A 4 4.39 -8.04 6.46
CA ARG A 4 3.27 -7.20 6.01
C ARG A 4 3.35 -5.78 6.61
N LYS A 5 3.76 -5.66 7.87
CA LYS A 5 3.89 -4.37 8.57
C LYS A 5 5.07 -3.54 8.06
N GLU A 6 6.26 -4.15 8.02
CA GLU A 6 7.50 -3.44 7.71
C GLU A 6 7.75 -3.32 6.21
N THR A 7 7.52 -4.39 5.44
CA THR A 7 7.87 -4.42 4.02
C THR A 7 6.72 -3.97 3.12
N LEU A 8 5.50 -4.47 3.37
CA LEU A 8 4.32 -4.04 2.61
C LEU A 8 3.68 -2.76 3.17
N GLY A 9 4.24 -2.21 4.26
CA GLY A 9 3.83 -0.92 4.79
C GLY A 9 2.41 -0.89 5.35
N TRP A 10 1.88 -2.00 5.85
CA TRP A 10 0.50 -2.05 6.35
C TRP A 10 0.17 -0.94 7.35
N THR A 11 1.10 -0.61 8.24
CA THR A 11 0.93 0.39 9.31
C THR A 11 1.61 1.73 9.02
N LEU A 12 2.22 1.92 7.84
CA LEU A 12 2.91 3.16 7.47
C LEU A 12 1.97 4.32 7.12
N PRO A 13 0.90 4.13 6.31
CA PRO A 13 0.11 5.26 5.86
C PRO A 13 -0.76 5.82 6.98
N ARG A 14 -0.83 7.16 7.03
CA ARG A 14 -1.70 7.92 7.92
C ARG A 14 -2.92 8.38 7.14
N PHE A 15 -3.95 7.53 7.11
CA PHE A 15 -5.20 7.89 6.45
C PHE A 15 -6.06 8.79 7.35
N HIS A 16 -6.88 9.60 6.69
CA HIS A 16 -7.81 10.50 7.37
C HIS A 16 -9.20 9.88 7.58
N SER A 17 -9.53 8.81 6.86
CA SER A 17 -10.80 8.07 6.98
C SER A 17 -10.50 6.60 7.29
N ALA A 18 -11.34 5.98 8.12
CA ALA A 18 -11.28 4.57 8.45
C ALA A 18 -11.48 3.69 7.20
N GLU A 19 -12.43 4.04 6.34
CA GLU A 19 -12.70 3.31 5.09
C GLU A 19 -11.48 3.25 4.17
N THR A 20 -10.67 4.32 4.16
CA THR A 20 -9.40 4.32 3.40
C THR A 20 -8.36 3.38 4.04
N GLY A 21 -8.37 3.25 5.37
CA GLY A 21 -7.56 2.25 6.07
C GLY A 21 -7.98 0.82 5.78
N ASP A 22 -9.28 0.57 5.66
CA ASP A 22 -9.82 -0.75 5.33
C ASP A 22 -9.46 -1.14 3.89
N THR A 23 -9.68 -0.23 2.93
CA THR A 23 -9.27 -0.44 1.54
C THR A 23 -7.76 -0.68 1.40
N TRP A 24 -6.92 0.03 2.17
CA TRP A 24 -5.49 -0.26 2.24
C TRP A 24 -5.17 -1.65 2.78
N THR A 25 -5.89 -2.09 3.81
CA THR A 25 -5.74 -3.45 4.37
C THR A 25 -6.05 -4.51 3.32
N TYR A 26 -7.10 -4.33 2.52
CA TYR A 26 -7.40 -5.22 1.40
C TYR A 26 -6.28 -5.24 0.35
N LEU A 27 -5.74 -4.08 -0.04
CA LEU A 27 -4.63 -4.02 -0.99
C LEU A 27 -3.37 -4.73 -0.48
N VAL A 28 -3.01 -4.55 0.79
CA VAL A 28 -1.87 -5.23 1.39
C VAL A 28 -2.10 -6.75 1.48
N ALA A 29 -3.33 -7.18 1.79
CA ALA A 29 -3.69 -8.59 1.81
C ALA A 29 -3.57 -9.22 0.41
N LEU A 30 -4.09 -8.54 -0.62
CA LEU A 30 -3.97 -8.95 -2.02
C LEU A 30 -2.50 -9.04 -2.45
N ALA A 31 -1.69 -8.02 -2.17
CA ALA A 31 -0.26 -8.04 -2.51
C ALA A 31 0.48 -9.21 -1.81
N HIS A 32 0.12 -9.51 -0.56
CA HIS A 32 0.69 -10.67 0.14
C HIS A 32 0.30 -11.99 -0.51
N TRP A 33 -0.96 -12.16 -0.92
CA TRP A 33 -1.42 -13.33 -1.65
C TRP A 33 -0.75 -13.47 -3.01
N MET A 34 -0.58 -12.38 -3.75
CA MET A 34 0.15 -12.39 -5.02
C MET A 34 1.59 -12.88 -4.84
N LEU A 35 2.29 -12.42 -3.79
CA LEU A 35 3.63 -12.91 -3.47
C LEU A 35 3.64 -14.40 -3.08
N PHE A 36 2.64 -14.85 -2.32
CA PHE A 36 2.54 -16.25 -1.94
C PHE A 36 2.33 -17.15 -3.17
N LEU A 37 1.41 -16.78 -4.07
CA LEU A 37 1.11 -17.51 -5.31
C LEU A 37 2.24 -17.45 -6.33
N ALA A 38 3.04 -16.37 -6.33
CA ALA A 38 4.17 -16.22 -7.23
C ALA A 38 5.41 -17.06 -6.81
N ARG A 39 5.48 -17.49 -5.55
CA ARG A 39 6.64 -18.24 -5.01
C ARG A 39 7.08 -19.46 -5.86
N PRO A 40 6.20 -20.33 -6.37
CA PRO A 40 6.61 -21.47 -7.20
C PRO A 40 7.04 -21.12 -8.62
N ILE A 41 6.66 -19.94 -9.14
CA ILE A 41 6.92 -19.54 -10.54
C ILE A 41 8.09 -18.56 -10.67
N VAL A 42 8.44 -17.86 -9.58
CA VAL A 42 9.53 -16.89 -9.56
C VAL A 42 10.90 -17.58 -9.58
N LYS A 43 11.78 -17.11 -10.47
CA LYS A 43 13.21 -17.43 -10.41
C LYS A 43 13.94 -16.46 -9.45
N ASP A 44 14.89 -16.96 -8.67
CA ASP A 44 15.68 -16.11 -7.77
C ASP A 44 16.52 -15.11 -8.58
N SER A 45 16.59 -13.86 -8.09
CA SER A 45 17.36 -12.77 -8.70
C SER A 45 18.11 -12.00 -7.61
N PRO A 46 19.12 -12.63 -6.97
CA PRO A 46 19.86 -12.03 -5.86
C PRO A 46 20.72 -10.85 -6.35
N LEU A 47 20.96 -9.89 -5.45
CA LEU A 47 21.98 -8.85 -5.67
C LEU A 47 23.38 -9.47 -5.62
N PRO A 48 24.43 -8.81 -6.17
CA PRO A 48 25.77 -9.40 -6.27
C PRO A 48 26.38 -9.91 -4.95
N TRP A 49 26.02 -9.29 -3.82
CA TRP A 49 26.49 -9.68 -2.49
C TRP A 49 25.55 -10.65 -1.75
N GLN A 50 24.46 -11.06 -2.38
CA GLN A 50 23.44 -11.90 -1.77
C GLN A 50 23.60 -13.36 -2.18
N LYS A 51 23.55 -14.27 -1.20
CA LYS A 51 23.54 -15.71 -1.48
C LYS A 51 22.24 -16.11 -2.19
N ALA A 52 22.37 -16.96 -3.21
CA ALA A 52 21.24 -17.61 -3.87
C ALA A 52 20.48 -18.51 -2.90
N GLN A 53 19.15 -18.60 -3.05
CA GLN A 53 18.29 -19.40 -2.20
C GLN A 53 17.44 -20.36 -3.03
N SER A 54 17.35 -21.62 -2.60
CA SER A 54 16.43 -22.61 -3.19
C SER A 54 14.99 -22.41 -2.68
N SER A 55 14.83 -22.09 -1.39
CA SER A 55 13.55 -21.79 -0.77
C SER A 55 13.40 -20.28 -0.59
N LEU A 56 12.66 -19.64 -1.50
CA LEU A 56 12.52 -18.19 -1.49
C LEU A 56 11.65 -17.71 -0.33
N THR A 57 12.19 -16.75 0.42
CA THR A 57 11.42 -15.97 1.41
C THR A 57 10.47 -14.99 0.71
N PRO A 58 9.38 -14.51 1.35
CA PRO A 58 8.48 -13.52 0.75
C PRO A 58 9.19 -12.26 0.25
N GLN A 59 10.25 -11.84 0.94
CA GLN A 59 11.08 -10.70 0.54
C GLN A 59 11.87 -10.99 -0.74
N ARG A 60 12.38 -12.21 -0.89
CA ARG A 60 13.04 -12.64 -2.13
C ARG A 60 12.09 -12.73 -3.30
N VAL A 61 10.90 -13.31 -3.09
CA VAL A 61 9.86 -13.35 -4.13
C VAL A 61 9.48 -11.94 -4.57
N ARG A 62 9.34 -10.99 -3.64
CA ARG A 62 9.05 -9.57 -3.95
C ARG A 62 10.14 -8.94 -4.80
N GLN A 63 11.42 -9.21 -4.50
CA GLN A 63 12.55 -8.69 -5.27
C GLN A 63 12.53 -9.16 -6.72
N SER A 64 12.19 -10.43 -6.95
CA SER A 64 12.13 -11.00 -8.29
C SER A 64 10.79 -10.81 -9.01
N MET A 65 9.74 -10.34 -8.32
CA MET A 65 8.37 -10.20 -8.87
C MET A 65 8.32 -9.36 -10.15
N TRP A 66 9.20 -8.37 -10.30
CA TRP A 66 9.29 -7.55 -11.51
C TRP A 66 9.50 -8.39 -12.79
N THR A 67 10.25 -9.49 -12.69
CA THR A 67 10.49 -10.39 -13.85
C THR A 67 9.20 -11.00 -14.40
N ILE A 68 8.23 -11.29 -13.53
CA ILE A 68 6.90 -11.79 -13.93
C ILE A 68 6.11 -10.68 -14.60
N PHE A 69 6.11 -9.47 -14.04
CA PHE A 69 5.37 -8.35 -14.63
C PHE A 69 5.88 -7.98 -16.02
N LEU A 70 7.19 -8.09 -16.27
CA LEU A 70 7.75 -7.90 -17.61
C LEU A 70 7.26 -8.95 -18.62
N GLN A 71 7.01 -10.19 -18.20
CA GLN A 71 6.51 -11.25 -19.07
C GLN A 71 5.02 -11.08 -19.41
N ILE A 72 4.23 -10.59 -18.46
CA ILE A 72 2.79 -10.33 -18.66
C ILE A 72 2.59 -9.05 -19.49
N GLY A 73 3.50 -8.08 -19.35
CA GLY A 73 3.35 -6.74 -19.91
C GLY A 73 2.40 -5.86 -19.08
N THR A 74 2.07 -4.69 -19.62
CA THR A 74 1.14 -3.76 -18.97
C THR A 74 -0.26 -3.88 -19.57
N PRO A 75 -1.29 -4.18 -18.78
CA PRO A 75 -2.68 -4.08 -19.25
C PRO A 75 -3.14 -2.61 -19.36
N ALA A 76 -2.32 -1.66 -18.88
CA ALA A 76 -2.69 -0.26 -18.85
C ALA A 76 -2.75 0.31 -20.28
N GLN A 77 -3.84 1.02 -20.56
CA GLN A 77 -3.98 1.81 -21.77
C GLN A 77 -2.90 2.91 -21.81
N PRO A 78 -2.50 3.36 -23.02
CA PRO A 78 -1.60 4.50 -23.16
C PRO A 78 -2.10 5.71 -22.36
N PRO A 79 -1.19 6.51 -21.78
CA PRO A 79 -1.59 7.68 -21.01
C PRO A 79 -2.35 8.65 -21.91
N LYS A 80 -3.43 9.21 -21.38
CA LYS A 80 -4.14 10.30 -22.06
C LYS A 80 -3.20 11.50 -22.20
N LEU A 81 -3.18 12.12 -23.38
CA LEU A 81 -2.46 13.36 -23.62
C LEU A 81 -2.96 14.41 -22.62
N ARG A 82 -2.07 14.83 -21.73
CA ARG A 82 -2.39 15.82 -20.70
C ARG A 82 -2.35 17.21 -21.34
N GLY A 83 -3.51 17.81 -21.54
CA GLY A 83 -3.60 19.25 -21.85
C GLY A 83 -3.27 20.12 -20.63
N LYS A 84 -3.21 21.44 -20.83
CA LYS A 84 -3.18 22.38 -19.69
C LYS A 84 -4.48 22.23 -18.90
N SER A 85 -4.37 21.95 -17.61
CA SER A 85 -5.53 21.93 -16.74
C SER A 85 -6.14 23.34 -16.72
N PRO A 86 -7.48 23.48 -16.75
CA PRO A 86 -8.15 24.78 -16.68
C PRO A 86 -7.88 25.55 -15.37
N GLY A 87 -7.20 24.92 -14.41
CA GLY A 87 -6.90 25.52 -13.12
C GLY A 87 -8.13 25.59 -12.23
N TRP A 88 -8.02 26.34 -11.14
CA TRP A 88 -9.12 26.54 -10.21
C TRP A 88 -10.10 27.58 -10.77
N PRO A 89 -11.43 27.37 -10.71
CA PRO A 89 -12.40 28.34 -11.19
C PRO A 89 -12.22 29.71 -10.53
N LYS A 90 -12.12 30.77 -11.35
CA LYS A 90 -12.08 32.16 -10.86
C LYS A 90 -13.34 32.47 -10.04
N GLY A 91 -13.18 33.23 -8.96
CA GLY A 91 -14.29 33.60 -8.06
C GLY A 91 -14.74 32.51 -7.07
N LYS A 92 -14.26 31.26 -7.20
CA LYS A 92 -14.57 30.19 -6.26
C LYS A 92 -13.52 30.14 -5.15
N ARG A 93 -13.93 30.13 -3.88
CA ARG A 93 -13.00 29.91 -2.74
C ARG A 93 -12.80 28.40 -2.52
N ARG A 94 -11.58 27.98 -2.17
CA ARG A 94 -11.34 26.61 -1.70
C ARG A 94 -11.94 26.44 -0.30
N ALA A 95 -12.73 25.39 -0.11
CA ALA A 95 -13.18 25.02 1.22
C ALA A 95 -12.01 24.40 2.00
N PRO A 96 -11.76 24.83 3.25
CA PRO A 96 -10.84 24.11 4.12
C PRO A 96 -11.39 22.70 4.40
N LYS A 97 -10.49 21.76 4.66
CA LYS A 97 -10.87 20.39 5.03
C LYS A 97 -11.62 20.40 6.37
N GLU A 98 -12.63 19.54 6.51
CA GLU A 98 -13.35 19.36 7.77
C GLU A 98 -12.38 18.91 8.87
N GLN A 99 -12.44 19.61 10.01
CA GLN A 99 -11.63 19.30 11.19
C GLN A 99 -12.51 18.66 12.25
N HIS A 100 -12.17 17.45 12.68
CA HIS A 100 -12.85 16.78 13.78
C HIS A 100 -12.31 17.28 15.12
N LYS A 101 -13.19 17.48 16.11
CA LYS A 101 -12.77 17.87 17.47
C LYS A 101 -11.93 16.75 18.09
N VAL A 102 -10.86 17.13 18.80
CA VAL A 102 -10.01 16.18 19.53
C VAL A 102 -10.82 15.56 20.68
N VAL A 103 -11.09 14.27 20.60
CA VAL A 103 -11.69 13.52 21.71
C VAL A 103 -10.62 13.26 22.77
N LYS A 104 -10.69 13.94 23.91
CA LYS A 104 -9.86 13.64 25.08
C LYS A 104 -10.54 12.52 25.88
N LYS A 105 -9.92 11.35 25.99
CA LYS A 105 -10.37 10.31 26.92
C LYS A 105 -10.16 10.84 28.35
N GLY A 106 -11.24 11.15 29.06
CA GLY A 106 -11.21 11.33 30.51
C GLY A 106 -11.06 9.97 31.20
N VAL A 107 -10.40 9.95 32.37
CA VAL A 107 -10.51 8.80 33.28
C VAL A 107 -11.96 8.77 33.75
N SER A 108 -12.74 7.78 33.30
CA SER A 108 -14.07 7.54 33.83
C SER A 108 -13.91 7.25 35.32
N ALA A 109 -14.45 8.11 36.20
CA ALA A 109 -14.66 7.72 37.58
C ALA A 109 -15.53 6.46 37.56
N ALA A 110 -15.12 5.42 38.30
CA ALA A 110 -15.90 4.21 38.45
C ALA A 110 -17.26 4.59 39.03
N GLN A 111 -18.35 4.21 38.36
CA GLN A 111 -19.68 4.30 38.94
C GLN A 111 -19.77 3.24 40.04
N THR A 112 -19.77 3.69 41.30
CA THR A 112 -20.07 2.84 42.46
C THR A 112 -21.57 2.53 42.44
N ALA A 113 -21.89 1.24 42.63
CA ALA A 113 -23.25 0.69 42.67
C ALA A 113 -24.04 1.15 43.91
#